data_AF-A0A2V7K0M9-F1
#
_entry.id   AF-A0A2V7K0M9-F1
#
_cell.length_a   1.000
_cell.length_b   1.000
_cell.length_c   1.000
_cell.angle_alpha   90.00
_cell.angle_beta   90.00
_cell.angle_gamma   90.00
#
_symmetry.space_group_name_H-M   'P 1'
#
loop_
_entity.id
_entity.type
_entity.pdbx_description
1 polymer ?
#
loop_
_entity_poly.entity_id
_entity_poly.type
_entity_poly.pdbx_seq_one_letter_code
_entity_poly.pdbx_strand_id
1 'polypeptide(L)'
;MLSTVRRLARHLRIAPSTLMSRFYRASLPSPKSYLAGMRLLHAAYLFLNPGLSVADVAYRLDYSSPQSFGRHLKAMLGVTAGEFRRRFPFEVSLERYVDLLITPYRETLRV
;
A
#
# COMPACT_ATOMS: atom_id res chain seq x y z
N MET A 1 2.74 -1.82 -10.77
CA MET A 1 2.88 -1.08 -9.49
C MET A 1 4.17 -1.47 -8.71
N LEU A 2 4.82 -0.56 -7.97
CA LEU A 2 5.86 -0.91 -7.00
C LEU A 2 5.21 -1.53 -5.75
N SER A 3 5.09 -2.86 -5.72
CA SER A 3 4.31 -3.57 -4.68
C SER A 3 5.15 -4.32 -3.65
N THR A 4 6.47 -4.39 -3.84
CA THR A 4 7.37 -5.11 -2.93
C THR A 4 8.66 -4.33 -2.71
N VAL A 5 9.28 -4.54 -1.55
CA VAL A 5 10.58 -3.93 -1.21
C VAL A 5 11.62 -4.26 -2.29
N ARG A 6 11.62 -5.49 -2.81
CA ARG A 6 12.53 -5.90 -3.89
C ARG A 6 12.32 -5.11 -5.18
N ARG A 7 11.06 -4.88 -5.58
CA ARG A 7 10.75 -4.06 -6.77
C ARG A 7 11.17 -2.61 -6.55
N LEU A 8 10.88 -2.05 -5.39
CA LEU A 8 11.28 -0.69 -5.01
C LEU A 8 12.80 -0.54 -5.01
N ALA A 9 13.53 -1.42 -4.34
CA ALA A 9 14.99 -1.41 -4.29
C ALA A 9 15.62 -1.52 -5.69
N ARG A 10 15.11 -2.42 -6.54
CA ARG A 10 15.55 -2.53 -7.95
C ARG A 10 15.30 -1.24 -8.74
N HIS A 11 14.14 -0.60 -8.55
CA HIS A 11 13.81 0.66 -9.21
C HIS A 11 14.76 1.79 -8.78
N LEU A 12 15.11 1.81 -7.50
CA LEU A 12 16.08 2.75 -6.91
C LEU A 12 17.54 2.34 -7.16
N ARG A 13 17.80 1.24 -7.87
CA ARG A 13 19.14 0.68 -8.15
C ARG A 13 19.99 0.43 -6.88
N ILE A 14 19.36 -0.02 -5.79
CA ILE A 14 20.03 -0.37 -4.53
C ILE A 14 19.65 -1.78 -4.06
N ALA A 15 20.48 -2.37 -3.20
CA ALA A 15 20.15 -3.64 -2.56
C ALA A 15 18.96 -3.48 -1.59
N PRO A 16 18.08 -4.49 -1.45
CA PRO A 16 16.98 -4.44 -0.49
C PRO A 16 17.43 -4.23 0.96
N SER A 17 18.58 -4.80 1.34
CA SER A 17 19.21 -4.59 2.65
C SER A 17 19.61 -3.13 2.88
N THR A 18 20.16 -2.47 1.85
CA THR A 18 20.48 -1.04 1.89
C THR A 18 19.22 -0.19 2.05
N LEU A 19 18.15 -0.50 1.33
CA LEU A 19 16.88 0.21 1.47
C LEU A 19 16.30 0.07 2.90
N MET A 20 16.30 -1.14 3.45
CA MET A 20 15.89 -1.39 4.84
C MET A 20 16.76 -0.62 5.84
N SER A 21 18.09 -0.67 5.68
CA SER A 21 19.04 0.02 6.54
C SER A 21 18.85 1.54 6.50
N ARG A 22 18.60 2.13 5.32
CA ARG A 22 18.31 3.56 5.18
C ARG A 22 17.06 3.97 5.94
N PHE A 23 15.97 3.22 5.77
CA PHE A 23 14.73 3.48 6.51
C PHE A 23 14.94 3.36 8.02
N TYR A 24 15.65 2.32 8.46
CA TYR A 24 15.98 2.14 9.87
C TYR A 24 16.81 3.30 10.43
N ARG A 25 17.88 3.70 9.74
CA ARG A 25 18.76 4.82 10.14
C ARG A 25 18.04 6.17 10.14
N ALA A 26 17.05 6.32 9.27
CA ALA A 26 16.19 7.49 9.22
C ALA A 26 15.04 7.42 10.26
N SER A 27 14.96 6.36 11.07
CA SER A 27 13.86 6.12 12.02
C SER A 27 12.48 6.14 11.35
N LEU A 28 12.41 5.73 10.08
CA LEU A 28 11.17 5.61 9.31
C LEU A 28 10.52 4.24 9.53
N PRO A 29 9.17 4.16 9.45
CA PRO A 29 8.47 2.88 9.37
C PRO A 29 9.01 2.05 8.22
N SER A 30 9.10 0.73 8.36
CA SER A 30 9.74 -0.11 7.34
C SER A 30 9.23 0.16 5.90
N PRO A 31 10.06 0.04 4.86
CA PRO A 31 9.62 0.17 3.47
C PRO A 31 8.39 -0.69 3.13
N LYS A 32 8.28 -1.86 3.78
CA LYS A 32 7.12 -2.76 3.63
C LYS A 32 5.83 -2.09 4.11
N SER A 33 5.86 -1.34 5.20
CA SER A 33 4.71 -0.61 5.74
C SER A 33 4.21 0.45 4.76
N TYR A 34 5.11 1.25 4.18
CA TYR A 34 4.76 2.23 3.16
C TYR A 34 4.13 1.58 1.93
N LEU A 35 4.74 0.50 1.42
CA LEU A 35 4.24 -0.20 0.24
C LEU A 35 2.89 -0.86 0.48
N ALA A 36 2.66 -1.42 1.68
CA ALA A 36 1.38 -1.99 2.05
C ALA A 36 0.29 -0.91 2.13
N GLY A 37 0.57 0.22 2.79
CA GLY A 37 -0.33 1.37 2.86
C GLY A 37 -0.69 1.92 1.48
N MET A 38 0.31 2.16 0.63
CA MET A 38 0.10 2.62 -0.75
C MET A 38 -0.74 1.65 -1.58
N ARG A 39 -0.60 0.34 -1.37
CA ARG A 39 -1.40 -0.67 -2.08
C ARG A 39 -2.85 -0.66 -1.64
N LEU A 40 -3.12 -0.50 -0.35
CA LEU A 40 -4.48 -0.35 0.16
C LEU A 40 -5.11 0.96 -0.30
N LEU A 41 -4.34 2.05 -0.27
CA LEU A 41 -4.77 3.36 -0.74
C LEU A 41 -5.15 3.34 -2.24
N HIS A 42 -4.32 2.70 -3.07
CA HIS A 42 -4.62 2.52 -4.49
C HIS A 42 -5.85 1.63 -4.71
N ALA A 43 -6.04 0.59 -3.90
CA ALA A 43 -7.27 -0.21 -3.94
C ALA A 43 -8.51 0.64 -3.63
N ALA A 44 -8.45 1.46 -2.57
CA ALA A 44 -9.52 2.38 -2.20
C ALA A 44 -9.82 3.40 -3.30
N TYR A 45 -8.78 3.95 -3.93
CA TYR A 45 -8.90 4.86 -5.08
C TYR A 45 -9.63 4.19 -6.25
N LEU A 46 -9.23 2.99 -6.64
CA LEU A 46 -9.88 2.26 -7.73
C LEU A 46 -11.35 1.95 -7.42
N PHE A 47 -11.68 1.69 -6.15
CA PHE A 47 -13.05 1.46 -5.72
C PHE A 47 -13.96 2.70 -5.73
N LEU A 48 -13.41 3.91 -5.92
CA LEU A 48 -14.22 5.11 -6.19
C LEU A 48 -15.00 5.00 -7.49
N ASN A 49 -14.50 4.25 -8.47
CA ASN A 49 -15.22 4.00 -9.71
C ASN A 49 -16.26 2.89 -9.48
N PRO A 50 -17.57 3.19 -9.48
CA PRO A 50 -18.58 2.20 -9.17
C PRO A 50 -18.65 1.07 -10.22
N GLY A 51 -18.21 1.34 -11.45
CA GLY A 51 -18.17 0.39 -12.56
C GLY A 51 -17.03 -0.62 -12.49
N LEU A 52 -16.07 -0.48 -11.58
CA LEU A 52 -15.03 -1.50 -11.38
C LEU A 52 -15.53 -2.59 -10.43
N SER A 53 -15.44 -3.84 -10.90
CA SER A 53 -15.66 -5.01 -10.06
C SER A 53 -14.48 -5.26 -9.10
N VAL A 54 -14.66 -6.12 -8.11
CA VAL A 54 -13.54 -6.57 -7.26
C VAL A 54 -12.44 -7.24 -8.10
N ALA A 55 -12.82 -7.96 -9.17
CA ALA A 55 -11.87 -8.60 -10.05
C ALA A 55 -11.04 -7.58 -10.84
N ASP A 56 -11.70 -6.56 -11.39
CA ASP A 56 -11.07 -5.44 -12.07
C ASP A 56 -9.99 -4.75 -11.22
N VAL A 57 -10.32 -4.48 -9.96
CA VAL A 57 -9.40 -3.85 -9.01
C VAL A 57 -8.24 -4.78 -8.70
N ALA A 58 -8.50 -6.07 -8.47
CA ALA A 58 -7.44 -7.05 -8.21
C ALA A 58 -6.42 -7.10 -9.37
N TYR A 59 -6.88 -7.20 -10.61
CA TYR A 59 -5.98 -7.27 -11.76
C TYR A 59 -5.22 -5.98 -11.99
N ARG A 60 -5.86 -4.81 -11.83
CA ARG A 60 -5.17 -3.50 -11.91
C ARG A 60 -4.08 -3.31 -10.85
N LEU A 61 -4.20 -3.99 -9.71
CA LEU A 61 -3.19 -4.02 -8.65
C LEU A 61 -2.13 -5.11 -8.86
N ASP A 62 -2.06 -5.74 -10.03
CA ASP A 62 -1.15 -6.83 -10.37
C ASP A 62 -1.35 -8.10 -9.50
N TYR A 63 -2.56 -8.38 -9.01
CA TYR A 63 -2.85 -9.69 -8.40
C TYR A 63 -3.14 -10.73 -9.46
N SER A 64 -2.71 -11.98 -9.22
CA SER A 64 -2.96 -13.09 -10.14
C SER A 64 -4.43 -13.51 -10.21
N SER A 65 -5.20 -13.22 -9.16
CA SER A 65 -6.65 -13.49 -9.12
C SER A 65 -7.39 -12.64 -8.08
N PRO A 66 -8.72 -12.47 -8.22
CA PRO A 66 -9.54 -11.79 -7.21
C PRO A 66 -9.48 -12.46 -5.83
N GLN A 67 -9.36 -13.78 -5.78
CA GLN A 67 -9.21 -14.54 -4.55
C GLN A 67 -7.86 -14.26 -3.86
N SER A 68 -6.78 -14.10 -4.63
CA SER A 68 -5.47 -13.73 -4.06
C SER A 68 -5.50 -12.32 -3.45
N PHE A 69 -6.23 -11.39 -4.06
CA PHE A 69 -6.49 -10.07 -3.51
C PHE A 69 -7.31 -10.14 -2.22
N GLY A 70 -8.43 -10.88 -2.23
CA GLY A 70 -9.28 -11.09 -1.06
C GLY A 70 -8.51 -11.70 0.12
N ARG A 71 -7.67 -12.71 -0.12
CA ARG A 71 -6.79 -13.30 0.91
C ARG A 71 -5.81 -12.28 1.49
N HIS A 72 -5.23 -11.42 0.66
CA HIS A 72 -4.33 -10.37 1.14
C HIS A 72 -5.09 -9.36 2.01
N LEU A 73 -6.30 -8.92 1.62
CA LEU A 73 -7.12 -8.05 2.47
C LEU A 73 -7.51 -8.71 3.79
N LYS A 74 -7.88 -10.00 3.77
CA LYS A 74 -8.20 -10.75 4.97
C LYS A 74 -7.00 -10.84 5.92
N ALA A 75 -5.81 -11.10 5.38
CA ALA A 75 -4.58 -11.20 6.16
C ALA A 75 -4.14 -9.86 6.77
N MET A 76 -4.34 -8.74 6.05
CA MET A 76 -3.90 -7.42 6.51
C MET A 76 -4.91 -6.71 7.42
N LEU A 77 -6.21 -6.90 7.16
CA LEU A 77 -7.28 -6.07 7.73
C LEU A 77 -8.45 -6.90 8.29
N GLY A 78 -8.45 -8.22 8.11
CA GLY A 78 -9.55 -9.07 8.57
C GLY A 78 -10.85 -8.95 7.77
N VAL A 79 -10.84 -8.25 6.63
CA VAL A 79 -12.04 -7.96 5.81
C VAL A 79 -11.99 -8.61 4.43
N THR A 80 -13.15 -8.84 3.85
CA THR A 80 -13.34 -9.18 2.43
C THR A 80 -13.16 -7.95 1.54
N ALA A 81 -13.00 -8.14 0.23
CA ALA A 81 -12.91 -7.03 -0.72
C ALA A 81 -14.19 -6.17 -0.78
N GLY A 82 -15.37 -6.78 -0.64
CA GLY A 82 -16.64 -6.06 -0.61
C GLY A 82 -16.82 -5.24 0.67
N GLU A 83 -16.35 -5.75 1.81
CA GLU A 83 -16.28 -4.97 3.05
C GLU A 83 -15.23 -3.87 2.95
N PHE A 84 -14.08 -4.15 2.35
CA PHE A 84 -13.03 -3.16 2.14
C PHE A 84 -13.55 -1.95 1.36
N ARG A 85 -14.21 -2.19 0.22
CA ARG A 85 -14.84 -1.15 -0.61
C ARG A 85 -15.82 -0.27 0.18
N ARG A 86 -16.57 -0.84 1.13
CA ARG A 86 -17.58 -0.11 1.92
C ARG A 86 -16.98 0.62 3.13
N ARG A 87 -16.00 0.01 3.79
CA ARG A 87 -15.48 0.48 5.10
C ARG A 87 -14.26 1.39 4.98
N PHE A 88 -13.57 1.37 3.85
CA PHE A 88 -12.31 2.09 3.64
C PHE A 88 -12.44 3.01 2.42
N PRO A 89 -13.24 4.10 2.52
CA PRO A 89 -13.28 5.11 1.47
C PRO A 89 -11.89 5.73 1.29
N PHE A 90 -11.62 6.18 0.05
CA PHE A 90 -10.30 6.68 -0.34
C PHE A 90 -9.84 7.85 0.53
N GLU A 91 -10.66 8.89 0.69
CA GLU A 91 -10.30 10.10 1.45
C GLU A 91 -9.87 9.80 2.88
N VAL A 92 -10.65 8.98 3.60
CA VAL A 92 -10.33 8.57 4.99
C VAL A 92 -9.06 7.71 5.04
N SER A 93 -8.86 6.86 4.03
CA SER A 93 -7.67 6.02 3.94
C SER A 93 -6.42 6.84 3.62
N LEU A 94 -6.57 7.89 2.81
CA LEU A 94 -5.51 8.84 2.45
C LEU A 94 -5.10 9.65 3.68
N GLU A 95 -6.05 10.24 4.38
CA GLU A 95 -5.82 11.01 5.61
C GLU A 95 -5.05 10.16 6.62
N ARG A 96 -5.51 8.94 6.91
CA ARG A 96 -4.78 8.01 7.79
C ARG A 96 -3.39 7.66 7.29
N TYR A 97 -3.21 7.46 5.98
CA TYR A 97 -1.89 7.18 5.42
C TYR A 97 -0.93 8.34 5.66
N VAL A 98 -1.41 9.57 5.44
CA VAL A 98 -0.65 10.80 5.66
C VAL A 98 -0.31 10.95 7.15
N ASP A 99 -1.30 10.84 8.03
CA ASP A 99 -1.12 11.03 9.48
C ASP A 99 -0.21 9.99 10.13
N LEU A 100 -0.19 8.76 9.62
CA LEU A 100 0.61 7.69 10.22
C LEU A 100 1.99 7.54 9.59
N LEU A 101 2.13 7.81 8.29
CA LEU A 101 3.34 7.46 7.54
C LEU A 101 4.04 8.68 6.92
N ILE A 102 3.42 9.84 6.85
CA ILE A 102 4.02 11.04 6.24
C ILE A 102 4.24 12.13 7.30
N THR A 103 3.16 12.61 7.92
CA THR A 103 3.17 13.75 8.85
C THR A 103 4.18 13.59 10.00
N PRO A 104 4.27 12.44 10.70
CA PRO A 104 5.21 12.28 11.81
C PRO A 104 6.68 12.31 11.37
N TYR A 105 6.93 12.04 10.09
CA TYR A 105 8.27 11.85 9.53
C TYR A 105 8.64 12.93 8.50
N ARG A 106 7.86 14.01 8.42
CA ARG A 106 8.01 15.06 7.40
C ARG A 106 9.43 15.63 7.27
N GLU A 107 10.11 15.88 8.40
CA GLU A 107 11.46 16.46 8.37
C GLU A 107 12.47 15.45 7.85
N THR A 108 12.34 14.18 8.23
CA THR A 108 13.15 13.08 7.71
C THR A 108 12.90 12.79 6.23
N LEU A 109 11.71 13.09 5.71
CA LEU A 109 11.35 12.88 4.31
C LEU A 109 11.72 14.06 3.39
N ARG A 110 12.12 15.22 3.94
CA ARG A 110 12.51 16.42 3.19
C ARG A 110 13.95 16.38 2.65
N VAL A 111 14.75 15.38 3.06
CA VAL A 111 16.20 15.30 2.83
C VAL A 111 16.56 14.57 1.55
#